data_AF-A0AAU5IPI9-F1
#
_entry.id   AF-A0AAU5IPI9-F1
#
_cell.length_a   1.000
_cell.length_b   1.000
_cell.length_c   1.000
_cell.angle_alpha   90.00
_cell.angle_beta   90.00
_cell.angle_gamma   90.00
#
_symmetry.space_group_name_H-M   'P 1'
#
loop_
_entity.id
_entity.type
_entity.pdbx_description
1 polymer ?
#
loop_
_entity_poly.entity_id
_entity_poly.type
_entity_poly.pdbx_seq_one_letter_code
_entity_poly.pdbx_strand_id
1 'polypeptide(L)'
;MRQELDDLLALRNGITPQTRGRRFEGWLNRLLSQSNLAPRTAFRPDGEEVDGSFVHGHRTYLLEAKWLKDEVPASAIYQFKGKVDGKLVGTIGAFISMSGYSQDAVDALRVGKNLNVILFDRGDIDLAVRVGFAEVFGFKLRQAAEKGEVFIPYEVVPDSDVVPSPGVPLTVVVEGPGDASIIRGIAQNLSRSGTPTRDLHVIVAHGVMGMSHIAEAAAQARGGDVLAIADSDGHLTTIPHLDMLQGQNIESIIVDPWIEKWLGFSSPAEARQVPRREIPHRVAKIDVADLAARDLEFGRLIKILSA
;
A
#
# COMPACT_ATOMS: atom_id res chain seq x y z
N MET A 1 -12.99 11.58 1.48
CA MET A 1 -13.28 11.70 0.03
C MET A 1 -14.03 12.99 -0.32
N ARG A 2 -15.30 13.21 0.09
CA ARG A 2 -16.06 14.42 -0.28
C ARG A 2 -15.44 15.73 0.28
N GLN A 3 -14.98 15.70 1.54
CA GLN A 3 -14.32 16.84 2.20
C GLN A 3 -13.05 17.32 1.47
N GLU A 4 -12.18 16.41 1.00
CA GLU A 4 -10.92 16.81 0.34
C GLU A 4 -11.18 17.49 -1.01
N LEU A 5 -12.21 17.04 -1.75
CA LEU A 5 -12.61 17.67 -2.99
C LEU A 5 -13.22 19.06 -2.74
N ASP A 6 -14.06 19.18 -1.71
CA ASP A 6 -14.65 20.45 -1.31
C ASP A 6 -13.58 21.46 -0.86
N ASP A 7 -12.59 21.00 -0.08
CA ASP A 7 -11.41 21.79 0.33
C ASP A 7 -10.60 22.27 -0.88
N LEU A 8 -10.36 21.40 -1.87
CA LEU A 8 -9.64 21.74 -3.10
C LEU A 8 -10.40 22.80 -3.91
N LEU A 9 -11.73 22.67 -4.01
CA LEU A 9 -12.59 23.61 -4.72
C LEU A 9 -12.61 24.98 -4.03
N ALA A 10 -12.57 25.02 -2.69
CA ALA A 10 -12.51 26.24 -1.91
C ALA A 10 -11.25 27.09 -2.19
N LEU A 11 -10.17 26.49 -2.72
CA LEU A 11 -8.93 27.20 -3.07
C LEU A 11 -9.02 28.01 -4.37
N ARG A 12 -10.11 27.89 -5.15
CA ARG A 12 -10.20 28.55 -6.47
C ARG A 12 -10.37 30.07 -6.39
N ASN A 13 -11.14 30.56 -5.42
CA ASN A 13 -11.65 31.93 -5.40
C ASN A 13 -11.30 32.65 -4.09
N GLY A 14 -11.24 33.99 -4.14
CA GLY A 14 -11.16 34.83 -2.94
C GLY A 14 -9.82 34.82 -2.20
N ILE A 15 -8.75 34.26 -2.80
CA ILE A 15 -7.40 34.22 -2.23
C ILE A 15 -6.34 34.61 -3.26
N THR A 16 -5.22 35.15 -2.79
CA THR A 16 -4.08 35.52 -3.66
C THR A 16 -3.38 34.27 -4.20
N PRO A 17 -2.66 34.35 -5.34
CA PRO A 17 -1.92 33.22 -5.89
C PRO A 17 -0.92 32.60 -4.89
N GLN A 18 -0.25 33.44 -4.09
CA GLN A 18 0.72 33.00 -3.09
C GLN A 18 0.03 32.23 -1.96
N THR A 19 -1.10 32.74 -1.45
CA THR A 19 -1.90 32.03 -0.43
C THR A 19 -2.47 30.73 -0.98
N ARG A 20 -2.88 30.73 -2.25
CA ARG A 20 -3.37 29.52 -2.93
C ARG A 20 -2.30 28.45 -3.03
N GLY A 21 -1.09 28.80 -3.46
CA GLY A 21 0.04 27.86 -3.51
C GLY A 21 0.31 27.22 -2.15
N ARG A 22 0.48 28.04 -1.12
CA ARG A 22 0.79 27.55 0.24
C ARG A 22 -0.32 26.65 0.82
N ARG A 23 -1.59 26.97 0.56
CA ARG A 23 -2.72 26.13 0.98
C ARG A 23 -2.81 24.83 0.17
N PHE A 24 -2.49 24.90 -1.12
CA PHE A 24 -2.47 23.73 -1.99
C PHE A 24 -1.36 22.75 -1.61
N GLU A 25 -0.17 23.23 -1.26
CA GLU A 25 0.91 22.38 -0.71
C GLU A 25 0.45 21.61 0.54
N GLY A 26 -0.17 22.31 1.50
CA GLY A 26 -0.69 21.69 2.71
C GLY A 26 -1.82 20.68 2.44
N TRP A 27 -2.69 20.97 1.47
CA TRP A 27 -3.74 20.05 1.03
C TRP A 27 -3.15 18.80 0.36
N LEU A 28 -2.20 18.99 -0.55
CA LEU A 28 -1.54 17.91 -1.27
C LEU A 28 -0.77 16.99 -0.32
N ASN A 29 -0.12 17.56 0.70
CA ASN A 29 0.54 16.77 1.74
C ASN A 29 -0.43 15.84 2.50
N ARG A 30 -1.68 16.29 2.75
CA ARG A 30 -2.72 15.43 3.34
C ARG A 30 -3.14 14.32 2.39
N LEU A 31 -3.35 14.62 1.11
CA LEU A 31 -3.69 13.63 0.09
C LEU A 31 -2.62 12.53 -0.02
N LEU A 32 -1.35 12.92 -0.02
CA LEU A 32 -0.21 11.99 -0.03
C LEU A 32 -0.15 11.17 1.26
N SER A 33 -0.41 11.78 2.42
CA SER A 33 -0.45 11.09 3.72
C SER A 33 -1.57 10.06 3.78
N GLN A 34 -2.77 10.38 3.27
CA GLN A 34 -3.90 9.44 3.16
C GLN A 34 -3.58 8.23 2.27
N SER A 35 -2.62 8.38 1.35
CA SER A 35 -2.14 7.32 0.48
C SER A 35 -0.92 6.57 1.08
N ASN A 36 -0.58 6.79 2.36
CA ASN A 36 0.58 6.22 3.06
C ASN A 36 1.94 6.49 2.36
N LEU A 37 2.08 7.66 1.73
CA LEU A 37 3.29 8.02 0.97
C LEU A 37 4.35 8.78 1.78
N ALA A 38 4.26 8.81 3.12
CA ALA A 38 5.21 9.48 4.02
C ALA A 38 5.75 10.85 3.51
N PRO A 39 4.87 11.81 3.17
CA PRO A 39 5.29 13.03 2.49
C PRO A 39 6.07 13.97 3.40
N ARG A 40 7.04 14.70 2.80
CA ARG A 40 7.76 15.80 3.44
C ARG A 40 7.40 17.10 2.74
N THR A 41 7.15 18.14 3.54
CA THR A 41 6.90 19.50 3.06
C THR A 41 8.16 20.13 2.48
N ALA A 42 8.02 21.30 1.85
CA ALA A 42 9.08 22.03 1.19
C ALA A 42 10.38 22.09 1.99
N PHE A 43 11.48 21.86 1.29
CA PHE A 43 12.82 21.87 1.86
C PHE A 43 13.80 22.52 0.88
N ARG A 44 14.90 23.07 1.42
CA ARG A 44 15.93 23.81 0.66
C ARG A 44 17.31 23.17 0.85
N PRO A 45 17.65 22.09 0.13
CA PRO A 45 19.03 21.63 0.03
C PRO A 45 19.83 22.64 -0.80
N ASP A 46 20.97 23.10 -0.29
CA ASP A 46 21.98 23.87 -1.04
C ASP A 46 21.44 25.10 -1.82
N GLY A 47 20.34 25.69 -1.36
CA GLY A 47 19.71 26.88 -1.98
C GLY A 47 18.71 26.59 -3.10
N GLU A 48 18.48 25.32 -3.45
CA GLU A 48 17.52 24.89 -4.48
C GLU A 48 16.21 24.42 -3.82
N GLU A 49 15.15 25.24 -3.89
CA GLU A 49 13.87 24.91 -3.25
C GLU A 49 13.06 23.91 -4.08
N VAL A 50 12.56 22.86 -3.43
CA VAL A 50 11.53 21.93 -3.97
C VAL A 50 10.34 21.93 -3.03
N ASP A 51 9.13 21.82 -3.60
CA ASP A 51 7.88 21.94 -2.84
C ASP A 51 7.66 20.77 -1.87
N GLY A 52 8.31 19.62 -2.13
CA GLY A 52 8.35 18.52 -1.19
C GLY A 52 8.93 17.23 -1.76
N SER A 53 8.68 16.13 -1.05
CA SER A 53 8.97 14.78 -1.49
C SER A 53 8.02 13.77 -0.86
N PHE A 54 7.96 12.56 -1.41
CA PHE A 54 7.19 11.45 -0.85
C PHE A 54 7.85 10.12 -1.16
N VAL A 55 7.44 9.07 -0.45
CA VAL A 55 7.93 7.70 -0.60
C VAL A 55 6.84 6.85 -1.25
N HIS A 56 7.20 6.13 -2.31
CA HIS A 56 6.34 5.11 -2.91
C HIS A 56 7.16 3.82 -3.10
N GLY A 57 6.70 2.72 -2.50
CA GLY A 57 7.52 1.52 -2.34
C GLY A 57 8.78 1.82 -1.51
N HIS A 58 9.95 1.61 -2.09
CA HIS A 58 11.25 1.83 -1.43
C HIS A 58 12.04 3.01 -2.02
N ARG A 59 11.37 3.92 -2.74
CA ARG A 59 12.03 5.04 -3.44
C ARG A 59 11.44 6.37 -3.00
N THR A 60 12.30 7.38 -2.93
CA THR A 60 11.91 8.77 -2.67
C THR A 60 11.73 9.50 -4.01
N TYR A 61 10.65 10.25 -4.12
CA TYR A 61 10.29 11.05 -5.28
C TYR A 61 10.25 12.52 -4.90
N LEU A 62 10.81 13.39 -5.73
CA LEU A 62 10.69 14.84 -5.54
C LEU A 62 9.33 15.31 -6.04
N LEU A 63 8.81 16.38 -5.46
CA LEU A 63 7.51 16.94 -5.79
C LEU A 63 7.63 18.43 -6.07
N GLU A 64 7.01 18.86 -7.18
CA GLU A 64 6.76 20.26 -7.50
C GLU A 64 5.29 20.40 -7.91
N ALA A 65 4.63 21.44 -7.42
CA ALA A 65 3.20 21.66 -7.57
C ALA A 65 2.94 23.12 -7.99
N LYS A 66 2.31 23.31 -9.16
CA LYS A 66 1.99 24.63 -9.70
C LYS A 66 0.49 24.85 -9.84
N TRP A 67 0.05 26.02 -9.39
CA TRP A 67 -1.30 26.52 -9.59
C TRP A 67 -1.27 27.96 -10.12
N LEU A 68 -0.94 28.07 -11.40
CA LEU A 68 -0.76 29.34 -12.09
C LEU A 68 -2.10 29.90 -12.60
N LYS A 69 -2.03 31.03 -13.28
CA LYS A 69 -3.15 31.58 -14.04
C LYS A 69 -3.25 30.92 -15.42
N ASP A 70 -2.09 30.78 -16.07
CA ASP A 70 -1.94 30.25 -17.41
C ASP A 70 -1.30 28.84 -17.36
N GLU A 71 -1.34 28.12 -18.48
CA GLU A 71 -0.75 26.79 -18.61
C GLU A 71 0.76 26.80 -18.35
N VAL A 72 1.29 25.68 -17.82
CA VAL A 72 2.71 25.57 -17.48
C VAL A 72 3.55 25.36 -18.76
N PRO A 73 4.57 26.20 -19.01
CA PRO A 73 5.46 26.04 -20.16
C PRO A 73 6.53 24.95 -19.92
N ALA A 74 7.11 24.46 -21.02
CA ALA A 74 8.17 23.44 -20.99
C ALA A 74 9.37 23.83 -20.10
N SER A 75 9.70 25.13 -20.06
CA SER A 75 10.83 25.66 -19.28
C SER A 75 10.70 25.38 -17.78
N ALA A 76 9.49 25.43 -17.21
CA ALA A 76 9.27 25.11 -15.81
C ALA A 76 9.52 23.62 -15.52
N ILE A 77 9.16 22.74 -16.45
CA ILE A 77 9.41 21.30 -16.35
C ILE A 77 10.91 21.03 -16.41
N TYR A 78 11.64 21.67 -17.33
CA TYR A 78 13.10 21.52 -17.43
C TYR A 78 13.84 22.08 -16.22
N GLN A 79 13.37 23.19 -15.64
CA GLN A 79 13.91 23.70 -14.38
C GLN A 79 13.77 22.68 -13.26
N PHE A 80 12.59 22.09 -13.08
CA PHE A 80 12.38 21.04 -12.08
C PHE A 80 13.21 19.79 -12.38
N LYS A 81 13.29 19.38 -13.65
CA LYS A 81 14.16 18.28 -14.09
C LYS A 81 15.61 18.49 -13.68
N GLY A 82 16.15 19.71 -13.83
CA GLY A 82 17.49 20.05 -13.36
C GLY A 82 17.67 19.79 -11.87
N LYS A 83 16.66 20.14 -11.05
CA LYS A 83 16.66 19.83 -9.60
C LYS A 83 16.70 18.33 -9.33
N VAL A 84 15.95 17.54 -10.11
CA VAL A 84 15.88 16.07 -10.02
C VAL A 84 17.21 15.44 -10.43
N ASP A 85 17.81 15.89 -11.53
CA ASP A 85 19.10 15.41 -12.04
C ASP A 85 20.24 15.70 -11.07
N GLY A 86 20.12 16.77 -10.27
CA GLY A 86 21.06 17.10 -9.20
C GLY A 86 20.97 16.20 -7.95
N LYS A 87 20.13 15.16 -7.95
CA LYS A 87 20.01 14.19 -6.83
C LYS A 87 20.59 12.83 -7.22
N LEU A 88 20.35 11.82 -6.38
CA LEU A 88 20.85 10.46 -6.60
C LEU A 88 20.45 9.95 -8.00
N VAL A 89 21.35 9.24 -8.66
CA VAL A 89 21.07 8.62 -9.97
C VAL A 89 19.80 7.76 -9.87
N GLY A 90 18.87 7.99 -10.81
CA GLY A 90 17.57 7.31 -10.84
C GLY A 90 16.49 7.95 -9.95
N THR A 91 16.73 9.14 -9.38
CA THR A 91 15.67 9.95 -8.77
C THR A 91 14.64 10.34 -9.84
N ILE A 92 13.36 10.24 -9.48
CA ILE A 92 12.23 10.63 -10.32
C ILE A 92 11.47 11.76 -9.62
N GLY A 93 11.05 12.75 -10.38
CA GLY A 93 10.17 13.83 -9.91
C GLY A 93 8.71 13.59 -10.28
N ALA A 94 7.80 14.09 -9.47
CA ALA A 94 6.39 14.29 -9.80
C ALA A 94 6.14 15.80 -9.94
N PHE A 95 5.62 16.22 -11.08
CA PHE A 95 5.26 17.61 -11.34
C PHE A 95 3.74 17.70 -11.50
N ILE A 96 3.09 18.45 -10.63
CA ILE A 96 1.64 18.64 -10.64
C ILE A 96 1.31 20.03 -11.16
N SER A 97 0.44 20.12 -12.16
CA SER A 97 -0.11 21.38 -12.66
C SER A 97 -1.63 21.42 -12.55
N MET A 98 -2.15 22.27 -11.67
CA MET A 98 -3.61 22.53 -11.57
C MET A 98 -4.14 23.43 -12.70
N SER A 99 -3.24 23.87 -13.59
CA SER A 99 -3.50 24.75 -14.73
C SER A 99 -3.19 24.09 -16.07
N GLY A 100 -2.82 22.79 -16.08
CA GLY A 100 -2.41 22.09 -17.29
C GLY A 100 -1.03 22.50 -17.80
N TYR A 101 -0.69 22.03 -19.00
CA TYR A 101 0.58 22.26 -19.69
C TYR A 101 0.31 22.86 -21.06
N SER A 102 1.18 23.76 -21.52
CA SER A 102 1.01 24.34 -22.84
C SER A 102 1.20 23.30 -23.94
N GLN A 103 0.58 23.50 -25.11
CA GLN A 103 0.75 22.58 -26.24
C GLN A 103 2.23 22.39 -26.60
N ASP A 104 3.01 23.46 -26.63
CA ASP A 104 4.46 23.41 -26.84
C ASP A 104 5.19 22.57 -25.78
N ALA A 105 4.70 22.57 -24.53
CA ALA A 105 5.26 21.73 -23.48
C ALA A 105 4.94 20.25 -23.73
N VAL A 106 3.70 19.93 -24.10
CA VAL A 106 3.28 18.57 -24.47
C VAL A 106 4.11 18.04 -25.64
N ASP A 107 4.29 18.84 -26.69
CA ASP A 107 5.05 18.46 -27.87
C ASP A 107 6.54 18.28 -27.55
N ALA A 108 7.11 19.15 -26.70
CA ALA A 108 8.49 19.05 -26.25
C ALA A 108 8.78 17.81 -25.39
N LEU A 109 7.76 17.18 -24.80
CA LEU A 109 7.89 15.95 -24.01
C LEU A 109 7.87 14.68 -24.89
N ARG A 110 7.28 14.74 -26.10
CA ARG A 110 7.18 13.60 -27.03
C ARG A 110 8.47 13.31 -27.80
N VAL A 111 9.43 14.24 -27.81
CA VAL A 111 10.62 14.15 -28.65
C VAL A 111 11.88 13.85 -27.82
N GLY A 112 12.34 12.60 -27.87
CA GLY A 112 13.75 12.21 -27.75
C GLY A 112 14.53 12.61 -26.48
N LYS A 113 13.87 12.97 -25.38
CA LYS A 113 14.54 13.42 -24.15
C LYS A 113 14.27 12.46 -23.01
N ASN A 114 15.34 12.02 -22.34
CA ASN A 114 15.28 11.28 -21.09
C ASN A 114 14.68 12.17 -19.98
N LEU A 115 13.36 12.19 -19.87
CA LEU A 115 12.65 12.82 -18.75
C LEU A 115 12.46 11.83 -17.61
N ASN A 116 13.01 12.19 -16.46
CA ASN A 116 12.81 11.54 -15.16
C ASN A 116 11.76 12.29 -14.32
N VAL A 117 10.76 12.88 -14.97
CA VAL A 117 9.68 13.64 -14.33
C VAL A 117 8.33 13.13 -14.84
N ILE A 118 7.47 12.69 -13.94
CA ILE A 118 6.09 12.27 -14.21
C ILE A 118 5.16 13.47 -14.06
N LEU A 119 4.28 13.67 -15.03
CA LEU A 119 3.39 14.83 -15.08
C LEU A 119 1.96 14.49 -14.67
N PHE A 120 1.37 15.40 -13.90
CA PHE A 120 0.01 15.31 -13.38
C PHE A 120 -0.74 16.59 -13.72
N ASP A 121 -1.94 16.45 -14.26
CA ASP A 121 -2.86 17.57 -14.44
C ASP A 121 -3.96 17.59 -13.36
N ARG A 122 -4.91 18.52 -13.49
CA ARG A 122 -6.05 18.61 -12.58
C ARG A 122 -6.90 17.34 -12.57
N GLY A 123 -7.12 16.71 -13.73
CA GLY A 123 -7.95 15.51 -13.83
C GLY A 123 -7.35 14.36 -13.04
N ASP A 124 -6.03 14.20 -13.12
CA ASP A 124 -5.30 13.21 -12.32
C ASP A 124 -5.47 13.44 -10.81
N ILE A 125 -5.39 14.70 -10.36
CA ILE A 125 -5.57 15.06 -8.95
C ILE A 125 -7.02 14.86 -8.49
N ASP A 126 -7.99 15.24 -9.31
CA ASP A 126 -9.42 15.05 -9.01
C ASP A 126 -9.76 13.55 -8.89
N LEU A 127 -9.11 12.69 -9.70
CA LEU A 127 -9.23 11.23 -9.61
C LEU A 127 -8.46 10.67 -8.41
N ALA A 128 -7.26 11.17 -8.11
CA ALA A 128 -6.48 10.77 -6.94
C ALA A 128 -7.22 11.00 -5.62
N VAL A 129 -8.09 12.00 -5.53
CA VAL A 129 -8.97 12.21 -4.35
C VAL A 129 -9.98 11.06 -4.17
N ARG A 130 -10.35 10.39 -5.26
CA ARG A 130 -11.35 9.30 -5.27
C ARG A 130 -10.70 7.93 -5.08
N VAL A 131 -9.65 7.65 -5.84
CA VAL A 131 -9.01 6.31 -5.90
C VAL A 131 -7.70 6.23 -5.10
N GLY A 132 -7.19 7.36 -4.60
CA GLY A 132 -5.91 7.46 -3.91
C GLY A 132 -4.78 7.92 -4.84
N PHE A 133 -3.87 8.74 -4.32
CA PHE A 133 -2.73 9.25 -5.09
C PHE A 133 -1.75 8.13 -5.44
N ALA A 134 -1.55 7.16 -4.55
CA ALA A 134 -0.64 6.03 -4.79
C ALA A 134 -1.04 5.22 -6.04
N GLU A 135 -2.34 5.03 -6.28
CA GLU A 135 -2.87 4.30 -7.43
C GLU A 135 -2.61 5.06 -8.74
N VAL A 136 -2.99 6.35 -8.79
CA VAL A 136 -2.76 7.22 -9.95
C VAL A 136 -1.26 7.35 -10.25
N PHE A 137 -0.45 7.54 -9.21
CA PHE A 137 1.01 7.64 -9.34
C PHE A 137 1.62 6.33 -9.85
N GLY A 138 1.22 5.19 -9.30
CA GLY A 138 1.69 3.86 -9.73
C GLY A 138 1.37 3.58 -11.20
N PHE A 139 0.14 3.89 -11.63
CA PHE A 139 -0.25 3.77 -13.04
C PHE A 139 0.65 4.60 -13.95
N LYS A 140 0.82 5.90 -13.68
CA LYS A 140 1.65 6.78 -14.52
C LYS A 140 3.12 6.38 -14.50
N LEU A 141 3.64 5.97 -13.34
CA LEU A 141 5.00 5.48 -13.22
C LEU A 141 5.21 4.23 -14.09
N ARG A 142 4.23 3.32 -14.13
CA ARG A 142 4.25 2.15 -15.01
C ARG A 142 4.22 2.52 -16.48
N GLN A 143 3.35 3.46 -16.89
CA GLN A 143 3.31 3.94 -18.28
C GLN A 143 4.64 4.58 -18.71
N ALA A 144 5.26 5.38 -17.84
CA ALA A 144 6.56 5.97 -18.10
C ALA A 144 7.67 4.90 -18.19
N ALA A 145 7.65 3.89 -17.32
CA ALA A 145 8.66 2.83 -17.30
C ALA A 145 8.54 1.85 -18.47
N GLU A 146 7.31 1.46 -18.85
CA GLU A 146 7.05 0.45 -19.88
C GLU A 146 6.99 1.04 -21.29
N LYS A 147 6.45 2.26 -21.43
CA LYS A 147 6.16 2.88 -22.74
C LYS A 147 6.88 4.20 -22.97
N GLY A 148 7.56 4.75 -21.97
CA GLY A 148 8.19 6.07 -22.06
C GLY A 148 7.21 7.24 -21.96
N GLU A 149 5.94 7.00 -21.62
CA GLU A 149 4.90 8.02 -21.56
C GLU A 149 4.86 8.71 -20.20
N VAL A 150 5.48 9.90 -20.11
CA VAL A 150 5.57 10.69 -18.87
C VAL A 150 4.36 11.59 -18.61
N PHE A 151 3.51 11.78 -19.63
CA PHE A 151 2.27 12.57 -19.53
C PHE A 151 1.11 11.87 -20.26
N ILE A 152 0.46 10.98 -19.52
CA ILE A 152 -0.74 10.27 -19.94
C ILE A 152 -1.83 10.47 -18.88
N PRO A 153 -3.05 10.90 -19.24
CA PRO A 153 -4.15 11.01 -18.28
C PRO A 153 -4.43 9.67 -17.60
N TYR A 154 -4.70 9.70 -16.30
CA TYR A 154 -5.23 8.52 -15.62
C TYR A 154 -6.68 8.29 -16.04
N GLU A 155 -6.96 7.15 -16.64
CA GLU A 155 -8.32 6.69 -16.92
C GLU A 155 -8.72 5.67 -15.85
N VAL A 156 -9.92 5.82 -15.29
CA VAL A 156 -10.46 4.83 -14.36
C VAL A 156 -10.65 3.53 -15.13
N VAL A 157 -9.75 2.59 -14.90
CA VAL A 157 -9.90 1.22 -15.39
C VAL A 157 -11.11 0.64 -14.65
N PRO A 158 -12.16 0.16 -15.35
CA PRO A 158 -13.28 -0.52 -14.70
C PRO A 158 -12.74 -1.67 -13.84
N ASP A 159 -13.37 -1.94 -12.69
CA ASP A 159 -12.96 -2.98 -11.72
C ASP A 159 -12.64 -4.36 -12.35
N SER A 160 -13.08 -4.63 -13.58
CA SER A 160 -12.79 -5.85 -14.33
C SER A 160 -11.36 -5.97 -14.89
N ASP A 161 -10.62 -4.87 -15.06
CA ASP A 161 -9.29 -4.86 -15.69
C ASP A 161 -8.19 -4.27 -14.79
N VAL A 162 -8.55 -3.84 -13.57
CA VAL A 162 -7.58 -3.51 -12.52
C VAL A 162 -6.98 -4.83 -12.03
N VAL A 163 -5.80 -5.20 -12.54
CA VAL A 163 -4.89 -6.00 -11.72
C VAL A 163 -4.60 -5.12 -10.51
N PRO A 164 -5.04 -5.46 -9.29
CA PRO A 164 -4.79 -4.62 -8.14
C PRO A 164 -3.30 -4.29 -8.12
N SER A 165 -2.95 -3.00 -8.01
CA SER A 165 -1.71 -2.65 -7.32
C SER A 165 -1.72 -3.52 -6.07
N PRO A 166 -0.76 -4.46 -5.86
CA PRO A 166 -0.84 -5.30 -4.68
C PRO A 166 -0.75 -4.34 -3.51
N GLY A 167 -1.91 -4.06 -2.88
CA GLY A 167 -1.96 -3.41 -1.59
C GLY A 167 -0.96 -4.16 -0.73
N VAL A 168 -0.19 -3.44 0.09
CA VAL A 168 0.90 -4.05 0.86
C VAL A 168 0.36 -5.35 1.48
N PRO A 169 0.85 -6.53 1.05
CA PRO A 169 0.24 -7.79 1.40
C PRO A 169 0.27 -7.94 2.91
N LEU A 170 -0.79 -8.48 3.49
CA LEU A 170 -0.82 -8.78 4.91
C LEU A 170 0.33 -9.76 5.20
N THR A 171 1.27 -9.34 6.05
CA THR A 171 2.37 -10.23 6.43
C THR A 171 1.90 -11.11 7.57
N VAL A 172 1.87 -12.42 7.35
CA VAL A 172 1.43 -13.37 8.38
C VAL A 172 2.65 -14.12 8.89
N VAL A 173 2.96 -14.00 10.17
CA VAL A 173 4.04 -14.73 10.83
C VAL A 173 3.43 -15.93 11.55
N VAL A 174 3.88 -17.12 11.22
CA VAL A 174 3.40 -18.37 11.83
C VAL A 174 4.55 -19.19 12.39
N GLU A 175 4.28 -20.06 13.36
CA GLU A 175 5.31 -20.89 13.99
C GLU A 175 5.93 -21.86 12.99
N GLY A 176 5.10 -22.64 12.29
CA GLY A 176 5.52 -23.76 11.48
C GLY A 176 4.99 -23.76 10.04
N PRO A 177 5.57 -24.60 9.18
CA PRO A 177 5.09 -24.78 7.80
C PRO A 177 3.71 -25.44 7.71
N GLY A 178 3.27 -26.15 8.76
CA GLY A 178 1.92 -26.71 8.86
C GLY A 178 0.87 -25.60 8.93
N ASP A 179 1.04 -24.70 9.90
CA ASP A 179 0.20 -23.52 10.11
C ASP A 179 0.18 -22.64 8.85
N ALA A 180 1.34 -22.44 8.23
CA ALA A 180 1.43 -21.71 6.96
C ALA A 180 0.51 -22.34 5.89
N SER A 181 0.49 -23.67 5.79
CA SER A 181 -0.37 -24.38 4.85
C SER A 181 -1.85 -24.23 5.18
N ILE A 182 -2.20 -24.20 6.47
CA ILE A 182 -3.59 -24.02 6.93
C ILE A 182 -4.07 -22.61 6.60
N ILE A 183 -3.31 -21.58 7.00
CA ILE A 183 -3.66 -20.17 6.77
C ILE A 183 -3.76 -19.86 5.27
N ARG A 184 -2.79 -20.30 4.47
CA ARG A 184 -2.85 -20.13 3.00
C ARG A 184 -4.06 -20.86 2.41
N GLY A 185 -4.37 -22.05 2.91
CA GLY A 185 -5.55 -22.79 2.48
C GLY A 185 -6.85 -22.07 2.80
N ILE A 186 -6.97 -21.46 3.99
CA ILE A 186 -8.17 -20.74 4.43
C ILE A 186 -8.38 -19.50 3.54
N ALA A 187 -7.32 -18.73 3.31
CA ALA A 187 -7.36 -17.59 2.40
C ALA A 187 -7.75 -18.00 0.98
N GLN A 188 -7.20 -19.10 0.46
CA GLN A 188 -7.60 -19.65 -0.84
C GLN A 188 -9.08 -20.08 -0.86
N ASN A 189 -9.59 -20.66 0.23
CA ASN A 189 -10.99 -21.06 0.35
C ASN A 189 -11.92 -19.83 0.31
N LEU A 190 -11.58 -18.79 1.08
CA LEU A 190 -12.28 -17.50 1.06
C LEU A 190 -12.31 -16.90 -0.35
N SER A 191 -11.16 -16.83 -1.03
CA SER A 191 -11.08 -16.27 -2.38
C SER A 191 -11.91 -17.08 -3.39
N ARG A 192 -11.92 -18.42 -3.29
CA ARG A 192 -12.75 -19.30 -4.13
C ARG A 192 -14.25 -19.12 -3.88
N SER A 193 -14.63 -18.76 -2.66
CA SER A 193 -16.03 -18.48 -2.30
C SER A 193 -16.53 -17.09 -2.75
N GLY A 194 -15.65 -16.30 -3.39
CA GLY A 194 -15.98 -14.93 -3.84
C GLY A 194 -15.87 -13.88 -2.73
N THR A 195 -15.32 -14.22 -1.57
CA THR A 195 -15.05 -13.25 -0.50
C THR A 195 -13.78 -12.47 -0.84
N PRO A 196 -13.82 -11.11 -0.90
CA PRO A 196 -12.62 -10.30 -1.05
C PRO A 196 -11.59 -10.68 0.02
N THR A 197 -10.40 -11.10 -0.42
CA THR A 197 -9.37 -11.63 0.47
C THR A 197 -8.08 -10.87 0.26
N ARG A 198 -7.41 -10.45 1.35
CA ARG A 198 -6.11 -9.78 1.29
C ARG A 198 -5.04 -10.73 0.74
N ASP A 199 -4.12 -10.20 -0.06
CA ASP A 199 -2.94 -10.96 -0.48
C ASP A 199 -2.02 -11.22 0.71
N LEU A 200 -1.45 -12.43 0.80
CA LEU A 200 -0.74 -12.91 1.98
C LEU A 200 0.74 -13.18 1.72
N HIS A 201 1.59 -12.51 2.48
CA HIS A 201 3.00 -12.83 2.59
C HIS A 201 3.27 -13.59 3.89
N VAL A 202 3.24 -14.93 3.84
CA VAL A 202 3.46 -15.76 5.04
C VAL A 202 4.96 -16.00 5.28
N ILE A 203 5.41 -15.72 6.50
CA ILE A 203 6.76 -15.98 7.02
C ILE A 203 6.66 -17.09 8.08
N VAL A 204 7.50 -18.11 7.96
CA VAL A 204 7.58 -19.22 8.94
C VAL A 204 8.73 -18.93 9.91
N ALA A 205 8.43 -18.88 11.20
CA ALA A 205 9.41 -18.55 12.24
C ALA A 205 10.27 -19.74 12.67
N HIS A 206 9.85 -20.98 12.36
CA HIS A 206 10.51 -22.22 12.79
C HIS A 206 10.59 -22.36 14.32
N GLY A 207 9.52 -21.95 15.00
CA GLY A 207 9.38 -22.02 16.46
C GLY A 207 8.87 -20.71 17.06
N VAL A 208 8.21 -20.82 18.22
CA VAL A 208 7.54 -19.70 18.90
C VAL A 208 8.50 -18.61 19.40
N MET A 209 9.73 -18.96 19.79
CA MET A 209 10.68 -18.04 20.46
C MET A 209 11.13 -16.86 19.59
N GLY A 210 11.17 -17.04 18.26
CA GLY A 210 11.62 -16.00 17.32
C GLY A 210 10.49 -15.18 16.71
N MET A 211 9.23 -15.54 16.97
CA MET A 211 8.09 -14.97 16.26
C MET A 211 7.92 -13.46 16.47
N SER A 212 8.11 -12.96 17.68
CA SER A 212 7.97 -11.53 17.98
C SER A 212 9.02 -10.68 17.27
N HIS A 213 10.28 -11.09 17.28
CA HIS A 213 11.34 -10.41 16.54
C HIS A 213 11.10 -10.43 15.02
N ILE A 214 10.58 -11.54 14.48
CA ILE A 214 10.26 -11.65 13.05
C ILE A 214 9.07 -10.74 12.70
N ALA A 215 8.03 -10.71 13.55
CA ALA A 215 6.88 -9.83 13.36
C ALA A 215 7.27 -8.35 13.39
N GLU A 216 8.13 -7.96 14.34
CA GLU A 216 8.66 -6.60 14.42
C GLU A 216 9.48 -6.23 13.18
N ALA A 217 10.44 -7.09 12.79
CA ALA A 217 11.25 -6.85 11.61
C ALA A 217 10.41 -6.76 10.33
N ALA A 218 9.36 -7.58 10.22
CA ALA A 218 8.41 -7.53 9.11
C ALA A 218 7.62 -6.21 9.07
N ALA A 219 7.14 -5.74 10.22
CA ALA A 219 6.40 -4.47 10.33
C ALA A 219 7.27 -3.28 9.89
N GLN A 220 8.52 -3.24 10.35
CA GLN A 220 9.47 -2.18 10.00
C GLN A 220 9.88 -2.20 8.52
N ALA A 221 10.05 -3.38 7.93
CA ALA A 221 10.55 -3.51 6.55
C ALA A 221 9.49 -3.26 5.48
N ARG A 222 8.23 -3.64 5.73
CA ARG A 222 7.16 -3.62 4.72
C ARG A 222 6.11 -2.52 4.89
N GLY A 223 6.06 -1.85 6.05
CA GLY A 223 5.16 -0.71 6.27
C GLY A 223 3.66 -1.02 6.19
N GLY A 224 3.28 -2.30 6.32
CA GLY A 224 1.90 -2.78 6.30
C GLY A 224 1.55 -3.60 7.54
N ASP A 225 0.31 -4.04 7.62
CA ASP A 225 -0.18 -4.83 8.77
C ASP A 225 0.53 -6.18 8.87
N VAL A 226 0.85 -6.57 10.09
CA VAL A 226 1.42 -7.87 10.43
C VAL A 226 0.44 -8.63 11.32
N LEU A 227 0.22 -9.91 11.01
CA LEU A 227 -0.57 -10.82 11.83
C LEU A 227 0.34 -11.95 12.32
N ALA A 228 0.55 -12.05 13.63
CA ALA A 228 1.22 -13.19 14.24
C ALA A 228 0.21 -14.26 14.68
N ILE A 229 0.39 -15.51 14.25
CA ILE A 229 -0.50 -16.63 14.60
C ILE A 229 0.32 -17.74 15.23
N ALA A 230 0.01 -18.08 16.47
CA ALA A 230 0.62 -19.21 17.17
C ALA A 230 -0.45 -20.11 17.80
N ASP A 231 -0.03 -21.33 18.04
CA ASP A 231 -0.80 -22.36 18.72
C ASP A 231 -0.52 -22.33 20.23
N SER A 232 -1.54 -22.57 21.06
CA SER A 232 -1.43 -22.72 22.52
C SER A 232 -0.81 -24.06 22.98
N ASP A 233 -0.93 -25.14 22.22
CA ASP A 233 -0.56 -26.49 22.66
C ASP A 233 -1.10 -26.84 24.08
N GLY A 234 -2.24 -26.25 24.48
CA GLY A 234 -2.85 -26.42 25.80
C GLY A 234 -2.12 -25.76 26.98
N HIS A 235 -1.07 -24.98 26.71
CA HIS A 235 -0.49 -24.02 27.63
C HIS A 235 -0.82 -22.62 27.09
N LEU A 236 -0.86 -21.58 27.91
CA LEU A 236 -0.86 -20.23 27.32
C LEU A 236 0.50 -20.03 26.64
N THR A 237 0.63 -20.36 25.35
CA THR A 237 1.77 -19.91 24.55
C THR A 237 1.64 -18.40 24.42
N THR A 238 2.22 -17.72 25.39
CA THR A 238 2.53 -16.31 25.25
C THR A 238 3.68 -16.27 24.25
N ILE A 239 3.41 -15.95 22.97
CA ILE A 239 4.48 -15.54 22.05
C ILE A 239 5.33 -14.51 22.82
N PRO A 240 6.60 -14.79 23.13
CA PRO A 240 7.35 -13.96 24.06
C PRO A 240 7.42 -12.51 23.57
N HIS A 241 7.13 -11.56 24.46
CA HIS A 241 7.19 -10.12 24.17
C HIS A 241 6.16 -9.60 23.16
N LEU A 242 5.17 -10.40 22.74
CA LEU A 242 4.14 -9.96 21.80
C LEU A 242 3.30 -8.80 22.35
N ASP A 243 2.95 -8.82 23.63
CA ASP A 243 2.22 -7.74 24.30
C ASP A 243 2.99 -6.41 24.28
N MET A 244 4.32 -6.47 24.18
CA MET A 244 5.19 -5.29 24.09
C MET A 244 5.22 -4.67 22.69
N LEU A 245 4.63 -5.34 21.69
CA LEU A 245 4.53 -4.89 20.30
C LEU A 245 3.20 -4.17 19.99
N GLN A 246 2.28 -4.06 20.95
CA GLN A 246 1.01 -3.37 20.78
C GLN A 246 1.23 -1.87 20.46
N GLY A 247 0.89 -1.46 19.23
CA GLY A 247 0.99 -0.07 18.76
C GLY A 247 1.86 0.15 17.53
N GLN A 248 2.68 -0.85 17.17
CA GLN A 248 3.11 -1.05 15.78
C GLN A 248 1.98 -1.85 15.10
N ASN A 249 1.73 -1.74 13.79
CA ASN A 249 0.60 -2.38 13.08
C ASN A 249 0.65 -3.94 13.10
N ILE A 250 0.71 -4.54 14.29
CA ILE A 250 0.95 -5.94 14.58
C ILE A 250 -0.23 -6.41 15.42
N GLU A 251 -1.04 -7.31 14.86
CA GLU A 251 -2.09 -8.02 15.56
C GLU A 251 -1.66 -9.47 15.82
N SER A 252 -2.24 -10.10 16.84
CA SER A 252 -1.99 -11.49 17.18
C SER A 252 -3.24 -12.31 17.39
N ILE A 253 -3.18 -13.56 16.95
CA ILE A 253 -4.17 -14.62 17.20
C ILE A 253 -3.45 -15.79 17.86
N ILE A 254 -3.92 -16.19 19.05
CA ILE A 254 -3.45 -17.38 19.75
C ILE A 254 -4.57 -18.43 19.65
N VAL A 255 -4.30 -19.51 18.92
CA VAL A 255 -5.31 -20.54 18.66
C VAL A 255 -5.31 -21.55 19.80
N ASP A 256 -6.42 -21.64 20.52
CA ASP A 256 -6.62 -22.56 21.65
C ASP A 256 -7.64 -23.66 21.31
N PRO A 257 -7.32 -24.95 21.53
CA PRO A 257 -6.05 -25.48 22.01
C PRO A 257 -4.99 -25.71 20.93
N TRP A 258 -5.39 -25.87 19.66
CA TRP A 258 -4.48 -25.97 18.52
C TRP A 258 -5.11 -25.65 17.17
N ILE A 259 -4.30 -25.21 16.20
CA ILE A 259 -4.78 -24.71 14.90
C ILE A 259 -5.43 -25.81 14.04
N GLU A 260 -4.93 -27.05 14.10
CA GLU A 260 -5.51 -28.16 13.35
C GLU A 260 -6.93 -28.51 13.80
N LYS A 261 -7.40 -28.05 14.96
CA LYS A 261 -8.80 -28.21 15.39
C LYS A 261 -9.78 -27.63 14.37
N TRP A 262 -9.41 -26.56 13.67
CA TRP A 262 -10.23 -25.97 12.60
C TRP A 262 -10.46 -26.93 11.42
N LEU A 263 -9.62 -27.96 11.27
CA LEU A 263 -9.76 -29.01 10.26
C LEU A 263 -10.66 -30.18 10.71
N GLY A 264 -11.24 -30.08 11.90
CA GLY A 264 -12.13 -31.11 12.48
C GLY A 264 -11.38 -32.27 13.14
N PHE A 265 -10.09 -32.12 13.47
CA PHE A 265 -9.36 -33.15 14.21
C PHE A 265 -9.78 -33.19 15.67
N SER A 266 -9.90 -34.41 16.21
CA SER A 266 -10.34 -34.64 17.59
C SER A 266 -9.20 -34.52 18.60
N SER A 267 -7.94 -34.61 18.15
CA SER A 267 -6.74 -34.47 19.00
C SER A 267 -5.49 -34.07 18.20
N PRO A 268 -4.43 -33.54 18.85
CA PRO A 268 -3.14 -33.27 18.20
C PRO A 268 -2.46 -34.53 17.68
N ALA A 269 -2.64 -35.66 18.37
CA ALA A 269 -2.07 -36.95 17.97
C ALA A 269 -2.64 -37.43 16.63
N GLU A 270 -3.95 -37.24 16.43
CA GLU A 270 -4.61 -37.52 15.15
C GLU A 270 -4.09 -36.61 14.04
N ALA A 271 -3.99 -35.30 14.31
CA ALA A 271 -3.51 -34.31 13.34
C ALA A 271 -2.08 -34.62 12.86
N ARG A 272 -1.18 -35.04 13.76
CA ARG A 272 0.22 -35.41 13.44
C ARG A 272 0.35 -36.65 12.55
N GLN A 273 -0.65 -37.53 12.55
CA GLN A 273 -0.63 -38.74 11.72
C GLN A 273 -1.06 -38.46 10.28
N VAL A 274 -1.71 -37.34 10.02
CA VAL A 274 -2.20 -37.00 8.67
C VAL A 274 -1.04 -36.50 7.80
N PRO A 275 -0.88 -37.03 6.58
CA PRO A 275 0.12 -36.53 5.63
C PRO A 275 -0.11 -35.05 5.33
N ARG A 276 0.94 -34.21 5.42
CA ARG A 276 0.86 -32.76 5.18
C ARG A 276 0.19 -32.38 3.84
N ARG A 277 0.33 -33.23 2.82
CA ARG A 277 -0.31 -33.05 1.50
C ARG A 277 -1.85 -33.09 1.54
N GLU A 278 -2.46 -33.63 2.59
CA GLU A 278 -3.91 -33.72 2.75
C GLU A 278 -4.50 -32.47 3.42
N ILE A 279 -3.68 -31.66 4.08
CA ILE A 279 -4.11 -30.45 4.78
C ILE A 279 -4.86 -29.50 3.83
N PRO A 280 -4.37 -29.16 2.62
CA PRO A 280 -5.11 -28.27 1.71
C PRO A 280 -6.49 -28.81 1.32
N HIS A 281 -6.63 -30.13 1.17
CA HIS A 281 -7.91 -30.75 0.81
C HIS A 281 -8.93 -30.67 1.95
N ARG A 282 -8.47 -30.80 3.20
CA ARG A 282 -9.31 -30.62 4.40
C ARG A 282 -9.72 -29.17 4.59
N VAL A 283 -8.77 -28.23 4.41
CA VAL A 283 -9.05 -26.79 4.51
C VAL A 283 -10.13 -26.36 3.50
N ALA A 284 -10.07 -26.89 2.27
CA ALA A 284 -11.06 -26.60 1.23
C ALA A 284 -12.48 -27.11 1.54
N LYS A 285 -12.65 -28.00 2.54
CA LYS A 285 -13.95 -28.52 2.99
C LYS A 285 -14.50 -27.80 4.21
N ILE A 286 -13.76 -26.85 4.79
CA ILE A 286 -14.24 -26.06 5.92
C ILE A 286 -15.42 -25.22 5.45
N ASP A 287 -16.55 -25.33 6.16
CA ASP A 287 -17.61 -24.31 6.13
C ASP A 287 -17.12 -23.11 6.94
N VAL A 288 -16.66 -22.09 6.23
CA VAL A 288 -16.02 -20.91 6.83
C VAL A 288 -17.02 -20.11 7.66
N ALA A 289 -18.27 -20.00 7.22
CA ALA A 289 -19.29 -19.22 7.91
C ALA A 289 -19.71 -19.90 9.22
N ASP A 290 -19.95 -21.21 9.19
CA ASP A 290 -20.28 -22.00 10.38
C ASP A 290 -19.13 -22.00 11.39
N LEU A 291 -17.89 -22.24 10.93
CA LEU A 291 -16.73 -22.25 11.83
C LEU A 291 -16.45 -20.87 12.44
N ALA A 292 -16.58 -19.78 11.67
CA ALA A 292 -16.41 -18.43 12.18
C ALA A 292 -17.48 -18.01 13.20
N ALA A 293 -18.67 -18.60 13.14
CA ALA A 293 -19.73 -18.34 14.12
C ALA A 293 -19.51 -19.04 15.46
N ARG A 294 -18.82 -20.19 15.47
CA ARG A 294 -18.62 -21.03 16.68
C ARG A 294 -17.23 -20.91 17.31
N ASP A 295 -16.22 -20.42 16.59
CA ASP A 295 -14.85 -20.31 17.05
C ASP A 295 -14.37 -18.85 16.94
N LEU A 296 -14.11 -18.24 18.10
CA LEU A 296 -13.81 -16.80 18.21
C LEU A 296 -12.54 -16.42 17.43
N GLU A 297 -11.46 -17.20 17.58
CA GLU A 297 -10.18 -16.92 16.97
C GLU A 297 -10.22 -17.16 15.46
N PHE A 298 -10.95 -18.19 15.00
CA PHE A 298 -11.24 -18.35 13.58
C PHE A 298 -12.03 -17.17 13.03
N GLY A 299 -13.08 -16.74 13.74
CA GLY A 299 -13.88 -15.56 13.35
C GLY A 299 -13.06 -14.27 13.27
N ARG A 300 -12.09 -14.08 14.18
CA ARG A 300 -11.12 -12.98 14.11
C ARG A 300 -10.21 -13.10 12.90
N LEU A 301 -9.66 -14.29 12.65
CA LEU A 301 -8.82 -14.54 11.47
C LEU A 301 -9.57 -14.17 10.18
N ILE A 302 -10.82 -14.63 10.00
CA ILE A 302 -11.60 -14.31 8.81
C ILE A 302 -11.78 -12.80 8.64
N LYS A 303 -12.08 -12.06 9.71
CA LYS A 303 -12.21 -10.59 9.62
C LYS A 303 -10.92 -9.89 9.18
N ILE A 304 -9.75 -10.40 9.60
CA ILE A 304 -8.46 -9.82 9.22
C ILE A 304 -8.09 -10.19 7.78
N LEU A 305 -8.40 -11.43 7.37
CA LEU A 305 -8.12 -11.92 6.02
C LEU A 305 -9.06 -11.33 4.96
N SER A 306 -10.29 -11.01 5.33
CA SER A 306 -11.27 -10.37 4.45
C SER A 306 -10.93 -8.88 4.29
N ALA A 307 -10.88 -8.42 3.04
CA ALA A 307 -10.65 -7.01 2.68
C ALA A 307 -11.96 -6.20 2.70
#